data_AF-A0A0T1WQR3-F1
#
_entry.id   AF-A0A0T1WQR3-F1
#
_cell.length_a   1.000
_cell.length_b   1.000
_cell.length_c   1.000
_cell.angle_alpha   90.00
_cell.angle_beta   90.00
_cell.angle_gamma   90.00
#
_symmetry.space_group_name_H-M   'P 1'
#
loop_
_entity.id
_entity.type
_entity.pdbx_description
1 polymer ?
#
loop_
_entity_poly.entity_id
_entity_poly.type
_entity_poly.pdbx_seq_one_letter_code
_entity_poly.pdbx_strand_id
1 'polypeptide(L)'
;MFIPLHDTNSLKHIKVQYVTIGLIAINVVMWLLTGPLFATESFSDATIMGLGYIPAIAFDYAQLAPGLILIPDEATYLSYSFLHGDFWHLASNMLFLWVFGDNVEDALGHFRFLIFYLLCAAAGAFAHGLVDTTSEAPLIGASGAISGVVAAYFLLHPKVRVWVLVFFRIPLPLPAFIPLALWIGQQFLMLAIEPDGAVSWAAHVGGILAGLVLVVILRRRGVPLFDRTIVTPRSVRHVEAAADITAAPASGESVRSSPWGRPS
;
A
#
# COMPACT_ATOMS: atom_id res chain seq x y z
N MET A 1 0.11 17.51 1.63
CA MET A 1 -0.13 16.32 2.49
C MET A 1 -1.59 16.28 2.88
N PHE A 2 -2.29 15.16 2.66
CA PHE A 2 -3.62 14.91 3.22
C PHE A 2 -3.49 13.73 4.19
N ILE A 3 -4.33 13.70 5.23
CA ILE A 3 -4.37 12.59 6.19
C ILE A 3 -5.62 11.76 5.88
N PRO A 4 -5.48 10.52 5.36
CA PRO A 4 -6.59 9.61 5.21
C PRO A 4 -7.08 9.14 6.58
N LEU A 5 -8.39 9.07 6.77
CA LEU A 5 -9.00 8.58 8.02
C LEU A 5 -9.56 7.16 7.84
N HIS A 6 -10.37 6.97 6.81
CA HIS A 6 -10.91 5.67 6.38
C HIS A 6 -11.60 5.84 5.02
N ASP A 7 -11.89 4.73 4.35
CA ASP A 7 -12.81 4.68 3.21
C ASP A 7 -14.18 4.08 3.59
N THR A 8 -15.10 4.04 2.63
CA THR A 8 -16.46 3.48 2.79
C THR A 8 -16.65 2.13 2.12
N ASN A 9 -15.60 1.51 1.58
CA ASN A 9 -15.66 0.25 0.87
C ASN A 9 -15.59 -0.92 1.87
N SER A 10 -16.32 -2.00 1.56
CA SER A 10 -16.28 -3.24 2.33
C SER A 10 -15.48 -4.30 1.59
N LEU A 11 -14.90 -5.24 2.35
CA LEU A 11 -14.22 -6.42 1.80
C LEU A 11 -15.24 -7.31 1.09
N LYS A 12 -14.92 -7.76 -0.14
CA LYS A 12 -15.84 -8.55 -0.98
C LYS A 12 -15.38 -10.00 -1.16
N HIS A 13 -14.08 -10.24 -1.12
CA HIS A 13 -13.45 -11.51 -1.48
C HIS A 13 -12.69 -12.16 -0.32
N ILE A 14 -12.22 -11.39 0.65
CA ILE A 14 -11.56 -11.87 1.87
C ILE A 14 -12.41 -11.54 3.11
N LYS A 15 -12.23 -12.31 4.18
CA LYS A 15 -12.93 -12.05 5.46
C LYS A 15 -12.21 -11.00 6.30
N VAL A 16 -10.87 -11.03 6.29
CA VAL A 16 -9.98 -10.18 7.09
C VAL A 16 -8.69 -9.94 6.30
N GLN A 17 -8.14 -8.74 6.41
CA GLN A 17 -6.88 -8.28 5.80
C GLN A 17 -5.64 -8.72 6.61
N TYR A 18 -5.42 -10.03 6.76
CA TYR A 18 -4.35 -10.55 7.62
C TYR A 18 -2.95 -10.13 7.18
N VAL A 19 -2.70 -9.97 5.88
CA VAL A 19 -1.38 -9.58 5.39
C VAL A 19 -1.11 -8.11 5.71
N THR A 20 -2.09 -7.23 5.50
CA THR A 20 -1.99 -5.82 5.88
C THR A 20 -1.75 -5.67 7.38
N ILE A 21 -2.51 -6.39 8.22
CA ILE A 21 -2.30 -6.41 9.67
C ILE A 21 -0.91 -6.96 10.03
N GLY A 22 -0.48 -8.05 9.38
CA GLY A 22 0.83 -8.67 9.62
C GLY A 22 1.98 -7.72 9.27
N LEU A 23 1.90 -7.04 8.12
CA LEU A 23 2.89 -6.04 7.71
C LEU A 23 2.94 -4.88 8.71
N ILE A 24 1.79 -4.38 9.17
CA ILE A 24 1.75 -3.35 10.22
C ILE A 24 2.41 -3.84 11.50
N ALA A 25 2.04 -5.04 11.96
CA ALA A 25 2.60 -5.62 13.17
C ALA A 25 4.11 -5.81 13.09
N ILE A 26 4.63 -6.31 11.96
CA ILE A 26 6.07 -6.48 11.75
C ILE A 26 6.79 -5.12 11.80
N ASN A 27 6.26 -4.09 11.13
CA ASN A 27 6.84 -2.74 11.15
C ASN A 27 6.87 -2.13 12.55
N VAL A 28 5.77 -2.29 13.31
CA VAL A 28 5.69 -1.83 14.70
C VAL A 28 6.69 -2.58 15.57
N VAL A 29 6.77 -3.91 15.46
CA VAL A 29 7.73 -4.71 16.23
C VAL A 29 9.16 -4.32 15.89
N MET A 30 9.51 -4.17 14.61
CA MET A 30 10.84 -3.71 14.19
C MET A 30 11.17 -2.35 14.80
N TRP A 31 10.27 -1.37 14.70
CA TRP A 31 10.50 -0.05 15.28
C TRP A 31 10.61 -0.07 16.81
N LEU A 32 9.87 -0.92 17.51
CA LEU A 32 10.04 -1.08 18.96
C LEU A 32 11.39 -1.72 19.30
N LEU A 33 11.83 -2.73 18.55
CA LEU A 33 13.09 -3.43 18.84
C LEU A 33 14.33 -2.61 18.48
N THR A 34 14.23 -1.76 17.45
CA THR A 34 15.39 -1.06 16.86
C THR A 34 15.32 0.45 17.03
N GLY A 35 14.22 0.98 17.53
CA GLY A 35 13.98 2.42 17.69
C GLY A 35 14.40 2.96 19.06
N PRO A 36 14.37 4.29 19.21
CA PRO A 36 14.99 5.00 20.35
C PRO A 36 14.30 4.75 21.69
N LEU A 37 13.15 4.07 21.70
CA LEU A 37 12.43 3.74 22.93
C LEU A 37 13.09 2.59 23.72
N PHE A 38 13.66 1.61 23.02
CA PHE A 38 14.22 0.40 23.64
C PHE A 38 15.66 0.08 23.21
N ALA A 39 16.15 0.70 22.13
CA ALA A 39 17.52 0.55 21.66
C ALA A 39 18.39 1.77 22.00
N THR A 40 19.71 1.56 22.10
CA THR A 40 20.68 2.66 22.11
C THR A 40 20.76 3.31 20.73
N GLU A 41 21.21 4.56 20.67
CA GLU A 41 21.45 5.26 19.39
C GLU A 41 22.42 4.44 18.51
N SER A 42 23.54 3.99 19.09
CA SER A 42 24.52 3.16 18.39
C SER A 42 23.94 1.86 17.79
N PHE A 43 23.00 1.21 18.48
CA PHE A 43 22.35 0.00 17.98
C PHE A 43 21.35 0.34 16.86
N SER A 44 20.63 1.45 17.01
CA SER A 44 19.68 1.95 16.02
C SER A 44 20.40 2.30 14.71
N ASP A 45 21.52 3.04 14.81
CA ASP A 45 22.37 3.41 13.68
C ASP A 45 22.95 2.18 12.98
N ALA A 46 23.50 1.23 13.76
CA ALA A 46 24.03 -0.01 13.20
C ALA A 46 22.94 -0.82 12.46
N THR A 47 21.72 -0.82 12.99
CA THR A 47 20.57 -1.51 12.36
C THR A 47 20.15 -0.81 11.08
N ILE A 48 20.11 0.52 11.06
CA ILE A 48 19.79 1.31 9.87
C ILE A 48 20.85 1.07 8.78
N MET A 49 22.13 1.04 9.14
CA MET A 49 23.21 0.76 8.19
C MET A 49 23.19 -0.69 7.69
N GLY A 50 22.88 -1.66 8.56
CA GLY A 50 22.94 -3.09 8.23
C GLY A 50 21.70 -3.66 7.55
N LEU A 51 20.53 -3.02 7.71
CA LEU A 51 19.26 -3.46 7.12
C LEU A 51 18.67 -2.45 6.12
N GLY A 52 19.18 -1.22 6.07
CA GLY A 52 18.78 -0.18 5.11
C GLY A 52 19.31 -0.45 3.72
N TYR A 53 18.66 0.14 2.72
CA TYR A 53 19.14 0.07 1.33
C TYR A 53 20.10 1.23 1.07
N ILE A 54 21.36 0.93 0.79
CA ILE A 54 22.40 1.95 0.54
C ILE A 54 22.81 1.87 -0.94
N PRO A 55 22.55 2.90 -1.75
CA PRO A 55 22.89 2.89 -3.18
C PRO A 55 24.36 2.55 -3.47
N ALA A 56 25.30 3.16 -2.76
CA ALA A 56 26.73 2.91 -2.97
C ALA A 56 27.13 1.44 -2.76
N ILE A 57 26.47 0.72 -1.85
CA ILE A 57 26.71 -0.72 -1.65
C ILE A 57 26.03 -1.52 -2.75
N ALA A 58 24.76 -1.22 -3.03
CA ALA A 58 23.97 -1.95 -4.03
C ALA A 58 24.52 -1.84 -5.47
N PHE A 59 25.30 -0.80 -5.77
CA PHE A 59 25.96 -0.56 -7.06
C PHE A 59 27.48 -0.75 -7.00
N ASP A 60 28.02 -1.42 -5.97
CA ASP A 60 29.43 -1.76 -5.82
C ASP A 60 30.42 -0.56 -5.79
N TYR A 61 29.95 0.63 -5.42
CA TYR A 61 30.80 1.82 -5.21
C TYR A 61 31.40 1.89 -3.80
N ALA A 62 30.80 1.22 -2.82
CA ALA A 62 31.25 1.14 -1.43
C ALA A 62 31.03 -0.26 -0.85
N GLN A 63 31.66 -0.54 0.28
CA GLN A 63 31.43 -1.78 1.03
C GLN A 63 31.10 -1.46 2.48
N LEU A 64 30.14 -2.19 3.03
CA LEU A 64 29.79 -2.06 4.43
C LEU A 64 30.88 -2.68 5.31
N ALA A 65 31.14 -2.08 6.47
CA ALA A 65 32.08 -2.66 7.44
C ALA A 65 31.60 -4.07 7.86
N PRO A 66 32.50 -5.08 8.00
CA PRO A 66 32.09 -6.46 8.26
C PRO A 66 31.19 -6.66 9.49
N GLY A 67 31.32 -5.81 10.51
CA GLY A 67 30.49 -5.86 11.73
C GLY A 67 29.07 -5.32 11.55
N LEU A 68 28.76 -4.68 10.43
CA LEU A 68 27.44 -4.11 10.11
C LEU A 68 26.68 -4.97 9.08
N ILE A 69 27.31 -5.97 8.47
CA ILE A 69 26.65 -6.86 7.50
C ILE A 69 25.73 -7.83 8.26
N LEU A 70 24.43 -7.53 8.26
CA LEU A 70 23.41 -8.34 8.93
C LEU A 70 22.72 -9.32 7.97
N ILE A 71 22.61 -8.94 6.71
CA ILE A 71 21.95 -9.68 5.62
C ILE A 71 22.74 -9.50 4.32
N PRO A 72 22.52 -10.35 3.29
CA PRO A 72 23.07 -10.11 1.95
C PRO A 72 22.58 -8.78 1.36
N ASP A 73 23.41 -8.13 0.56
CA ASP A 73 23.12 -6.81 -0.04
C ASP A 73 21.82 -6.84 -0.87
N GLU A 74 21.50 -7.95 -1.54
CA GLU A 74 20.27 -8.09 -2.33
C GLU A 74 19.01 -8.08 -1.45
N ALA A 75 19.11 -8.53 -0.20
CA ALA A 75 17.99 -8.52 0.73
C ALA A 75 17.65 -7.09 1.20
N THR A 76 18.59 -6.14 1.08
CA THR A 76 18.37 -4.73 1.46
C THR A 76 17.32 -4.04 0.59
N TYR A 77 17.09 -4.51 -0.64
CA TYR A 77 15.98 -4.06 -1.51
C TYR A 77 14.60 -4.30 -0.88
N LEU A 78 14.51 -5.13 0.16
CA LEU A 78 13.26 -5.43 0.88
C LEU A 78 13.32 -5.00 2.35
N SER A 79 14.41 -5.31 3.06
CA SER A 79 14.48 -5.09 4.52
C SER A 79 14.36 -3.62 4.91
N TYR A 80 14.85 -2.71 4.06
CA TYR A 80 14.76 -1.27 4.29
C TYR A 80 13.34 -0.79 4.55
N SER A 81 12.36 -1.45 3.92
CA SER A 81 10.95 -1.09 4.00
C SER A 81 10.32 -1.38 5.37
N PHE A 82 11.07 -2.04 6.27
CA PHE A 82 10.64 -2.36 7.63
C PHE A 82 11.28 -1.47 8.72
N LEU A 83 12.16 -0.55 8.32
CA LEU A 83 12.87 0.36 9.22
C LEU A 83 12.23 1.74 9.21
N HIS A 84 12.15 2.39 10.37
CA HIS A 84 11.58 3.74 10.50
C HIS A 84 12.42 4.57 11.47
N GLY A 85 12.79 5.79 11.06
CA GLY A 85 13.67 6.66 11.85
C GLY A 85 12.99 7.28 13.08
N ASP A 86 11.67 7.48 13.03
CA ASP A 86 10.92 8.11 14.12
C ASP A 86 9.46 7.65 14.15
N PHE A 87 8.78 8.01 15.24
CA PHE A 87 7.38 7.63 15.47
C PHE A 87 6.43 8.16 14.40
N TRP A 88 6.61 9.40 13.92
CA TRP A 88 5.73 10.00 12.91
C TRP A 88 5.95 9.39 11.54
N HIS A 89 7.20 9.05 11.21
CA HIS A 89 7.51 8.27 10.01
C HIS A 89 6.82 6.89 10.03
N LEU A 90 6.87 6.16 11.15
CA LEU A 90 6.14 4.90 11.29
C LEU A 90 4.61 5.12 11.22
N ALA A 91 4.08 6.03 12.04
CA ALA A 91 2.64 6.23 12.18
C ALA A 91 1.98 6.64 10.85
N SER A 92 2.64 7.50 10.07
CA SER A 92 2.13 7.92 8.75
C SER A 92 2.10 6.78 7.75
N ASN A 93 3.15 5.95 7.68
CA ASN A 93 3.18 4.76 6.83
C ASN A 93 2.08 3.76 7.22
N MET A 94 1.97 3.43 8.51
CA MET A 94 0.99 2.46 8.98
C MET A 94 -0.44 2.96 8.77
N LEU A 95 -0.69 4.27 8.89
CA LEU A 95 -2.00 4.86 8.58
C LEU A 95 -2.37 4.68 7.11
N PHE A 96 -1.46 4.98 6.18
CA PHE A 96 -1.72 4.81 4.75
C PHE A 96 -1.91 3.34 4.40
N LEU A 97 -1.08 2.44 4.94
CA LEU A 97 -1.23 1.00 4.74
C LEU A 97 -2.55 0.49 5.30
N TRP A 98 -2.98 0.97 6.48
CA TRP A 98 -4.25 0.59 7.09
C TRP A 98 -5.46 1.05 6.27
N VAL A 99 -5.44 2.28 5.75
CA VAL A 99 -6.58 2.84 5.02
C VAL A 99 -6.71 2.27 3.61
N PHE A 100 -5.60 1.97 2.92
CA PHE A 100 -5.66 1.53 1.52
C PHE A 100 -5.33 0.04 1.31
N GLY A 101 -4.61 -0.59 2.24
CA GLY A 101 -4.10 -1.95 2.11
C GLY A 101 -5.20 -3.00 2.06
N ASP A 102 -6.26 -2.83 2.84
CA ASP A 102 -7.36 -3.80 2.98
C ASP A 102 -8.07 -4.08 1.63
N ASN A 103 -8.36 -3.03 0.89
CA ASN A 103 -9.04 -3.02 -0.39
C ASN A 103 -8.15 -3.62 -1.49
N VAL A 104 -6.86 -3.32 -1.46
CA VAL A 104 -5.89 -3.89 -2.41
C VAL A 104 -5.65 -5.38 -2.08
N GLU A 105 -5.58 -5.74 -0.81
CA GLU A 105 -5.50 -7.14 -0.35
C GLU A 105 -6.75 -7.92 -0.73
N ASP A 106 -7.94 -7.32 -0.64
CA ASP A 106 -9.20 -7.93 -1.10
C ASP A 106 -9.15 -8.23 -2.61
N ALA A 107 -8.73 -7.22 -3.39
CA ALA A 107 -8.65 -7.29 -4.85
C ALA A 107 -7.63 -8.31 -5.35
N LEU A 108 -6.49 -8.51 -4.65
CA LEU A 108 -5.41 -9.41 -5.06
C LEU A 108 -5.49 -10.79 -4.36
N GLY A 109 -6.04 -10.83 -3.15
CA GLY A 109 -5.88 -11.92 -2.20
C GLY A 109 -4.53 -11.90 -1.47
N HIS A 110 -4.48 -12.53 -0.29
CA HIS A 110 -3.35 -12.48 0.66
C HIS A 110 -1.97 -12.70 0.02
N PHE A 111 -1.77 -13.84 -0.65
CA PHE A 111 -0.46 -14.21 -1.19
C PHE A 111 0.03 -13.25 -2.29
N ARG A 112 -0.87 -12.87 -3.22
CA ARG A 112 -0.53 -11.96 -4.31
C ARG A 112 -0.31 -10.54 -3.81
N PHE A 113 -1.04 -10.12 -2.77
CA PHE A 113 -0.83 -8.85 -2.11
C PHE A 113 0.53 -8.76 -1.43
N LEU A 114 0.97 -9.84 -0.75
CA LEU A 114 2.31 -9.88 -0.17
C LEU A 114 3.41 -9.73 -1.24
N ILE A 115 3.30 -10.50 -2.34
CA ILE A 115 4.24 -10.38 -3.48
C ILE A 115 4.19 -8.97 -4.06
N PHE A 116 2.99 -8.43 -4.29
CA PHE A 116 2.79 -7.07 -4.80
C PHE A 116 3.50 -6.04 -3.92
N TYR A 117 3.31 -6.11 -2.61
CA TYR A 117 3.91 -5.19 -1.64
C TYR A 117 5.45 -5.23 -1.70
N LEU A 118 6.02 -6.44 -1.66
CA LEU A 118 7.47 -6.63 -1.69
C LEU A 118 8.08 -6.19 -3.03
N LEU A 119 7.42 -6.45 -4.15
CA LEU A 119 7.88 -5.97 -5.46
C LEU A 119 7.81 -4.45 -5.58
N CYS A 120 6.80 -3.80 -4.98
CA CYS A 120 6.74 -2.34 -4.92
C CYS A 120 7.87 -1.76 -4.05
N ALA A 121 8.22 -2.42 -2.94
CA ALA A 121 9.39 -2.05 -2.13
C ALA A 121 10.68 -2.14 -2.96
N ALA A 122 10.93 -3.29 -3.59
CA ALA A 122 12.12 -3.50 -4.41
C ALA A 122 12.24 -2.50 -5.56
N ALA A 123 11.12 -2.22 -6.26
CA ALA A 123 11.08 -1.21 -7.31
C ALA A 123 11.34 0.21 -6.78
N GLY A 124 10.87 0.52 -5.58
CA GLY A 124 11.17 1.77 -4.89
C GLY A 124 12.65 1.91 -4.56
N ALA A 125 13.26 0.91 -3.92
CA ALA A 125 14.69 0.89 -3.65
C ALA A 125 15.52 1.06 -4.93
N PHE A 126 15.19 0.30 -5.98
CA PHE A 126 15.88 0.39 -7.26
C PHE A 126 15.77 1.79 -7.89
N ALA A 127 14.56 2.38 -7.92
CA ALA A 127 14.37 3.72 -8.45
C ALA A 127 15.13 4.79 -7.64
N HIS A 128 15.22 4.64 -6.31
CA HIS A 128 16.02 5.51 -5.46
C HIS A 128 17.51 5.42 -5.76
N GLY A 129 18.06 4.20 -5.85
CA GLY A 129 19.47 4.01 -6.15
C GLY A 129 19.89 4.52 -7.54
N LEU A 130 18.97 4.55 -8.51
CA LEU A 130 19.23 5.12 -9.83
C LEU A 130 19.35 6.66 -9.84
N VAL A 131 18.88 7.36 -8.80
CA VAL A 131 19.02 8.82 -8.72
C VAL A 131 20.46 9.22 -8.35
N ASP A 132 21.03 8.54 -7.35
CA ASP A 132 22.44 8.69 -6.99
C ASP A 132 23.00 7.33 -6.57
N THR A 133 23.70 6.68 -7.50
CA THR A 133 24.30 5.36 -7.28
C THR A 133 25.48 5.40 -6.33
N THR A 134 26.00 6.58 -6.01
CA THR A 134 27.17 6.77 -5.12
C THR A 134 26.78 7.20 -3.72
N SER A 135 25.49 7.39 -3.44
CA SER A 135 25.01 7.79 -2.13
C SER A 135 25.27 6.71 -1.09
N GLU A 136 25.92 7.10 0.00
CA GLU A 136 26.10 6.27 1.21
C GLU A 136 24.95 6.42 2.20
N ALA A 137 23.97 7.30 1.92
CA ALA A 137 22.83 7.51 2.79
C ALA A 137 21.86 6.33 2.71
N PRO A 138 21.51 5.68 3.83
CA PRO A 138 20.58 4.56 3.84
C PRO A 138 19.15 5.05 3.59
N LEU A 139 18.49 4.43 2.61
CA LEU A 139 17.04 4.48 2.44
C LEU A 139 16.38 3.60 3.51
N ILE A 140 15.37 4.13 4.18
CA ILE A 140 14.51 3.40 5.12
C ILE A 140 13.05 3.80 4.93
N GLY A 141 12.12 2.91 5.31
CA GLY A 141 10.70 3.22 5.39
C GLY A 141 9.85 2.45 4.39
N ALA A 142 8.63 2.09 4.83
CA ALA A 142 7.66 1.33 4.04
C ALA A 142 7.06 2.10 2.84
N SER A 143 7.39 3.40 2.72
CA SER A 143 6.65 4.34 1.90
C SER A 143 6.72 4.03 0.40
N GLY A 144 7.81 3.45 -0.11
CA GLY A 144 7.89 2.96 -1.49
C GLY A 144 6.83 1.89 -1.79
N ALA A 145 6.74 0.87 -0.94
CA ALA A 145 5.73 -0.19 -1.07
C ALA A 145 4.29 0.36 -0.95
N ILE A 146 4.08 1.22 0.03
CA ILE A 146 2.77 1.85 0.30
C ILE A 146 2.37 2.78 -0.85
N SER A 147 3.32 3.48 -1.49
CA SER A 147 3.05 4.29 -2.68
C SER A 147 2.50 3.43 -3.82
N GLY A 148 2.99 2.20 -3.96
CA GLY A 148 2.42 1.20 -4.86
C GLY A 148 1.00 0.78 -4.46
N VAL A 149 0.75 0.53 -3.17
CA VAL A 149 -0.61 0.24 -2.65
C VAL A 149 -1.59 1.38 -2.96
N VAL A 150 -1.18 2.64 -2.73
CA VAL A 150 -1.99 3.83 -3.04
C VAL A 150 -2.30 3.92 -4.52
N ALA A 151 -1.31 3.66 -5.39
CA ALA A 151 -1.50 3.66 -6.83
C ALA A 151 -2.43 2.53 -7.31
N ALA A 152 -2.33 1.35 -6.70
CA ALA A 152 -3.25 0.24 -6.95
C ALA A 152 -4.69 0.59 -6.53
N TYR A 153 -4.86 1.16 -5.34
CA TYR A 153 -6.16 1.64 -4.85
C TYR A 153 -6.75 2.68 -5.80
N PHE A 154 -5.95 3.64 -6.29
CA PHE A 154 -6.38 4.65 -7.25
C PHE A 154 -6.99 4.04 -8.52
N LEU A 155 -6.42 2.94 -9.04
CA LEU A 155 -6.97 2.23 -10.20
C LEU A 155 -8.18 1.36 -9.85
N LEU A 156 -8.23 0.77 -8.66
CA LEU A 156 -9.32 -0.12 -8.25
C LEU A 156 -10.59 0.66 -7.90
N HIS A 157 -10.45 1.72 -7.10
CA HIS A 157 -11.53 2.39 -6.37
C HIS A 157 -11.55 3.92 -6.52
N PRO A 158 -11.39 4.49 -7.74
CA PRO A 158 -11.31 5.94 -7.91
C PRO A 158 -12.57 6.71 -7.47
N LYS A 159 -13.74 6.08 -7.45
CA LYS A 159 -15.02 6.73 -7.10
C LYS A 159 -15.42 6.52 -5.64
N VAL A 160 -14.76 5.63 -4.92
CA VAL A 160 -14.99 5.42 -3.48
C VAL A 160 -14.66 6.70 -2.74
N ARG A 161 -15.47 7.06 -1.73
CA ARG A 161 -15.22 8.25 -0.92
C ARG A 161 -14.22 7.91 0.19
N VAL A 162 -13.09 8.60 0.17
CA VAL A 162 -12.09 8.55 1.24
C VAL A 162 -12.27 9.78 2.11
N TRP A 163 -12.37 9.57 3.42
CA TRP A 163 -12.39 10.67 4.37
C TRP A 163 -10.98 11.18 4.56
N VAL A 164 -10.78 12.45 4.20
CA VAL A 164 -9.48 13.12 4.33
C VAL A 164 -9.61 14.33 5.24
N LEU A 165 -8.61 14.56 6.09
CA LEU A 165 -8.49 15.82 6.82
C LEU A 165 -7.89 16.88 5.91
N VAL A 166 -8.69 17.89 5.58
CA VAL A 166 -8.24 19.09 4.88
C VAL A 166 -7.84 20.14 5.93
N PHE A 167 -6.70 20.82 5.71
CA PHE A 167 -6.10 21.78 6.64
C PHE A 167 -5.92 21.25 8.08
N PHE A 168 -5.73 19.94 8.24
CA PHE A 168 -5.62 19.24 9.53
C PHE A 168 -6.82 19.43 10.47
N ARG A 169 -7.98 19.89 9.97
CA ARG A 169 -9.13 20.25 10.83
C ARG A 169 -10.48 19.77 10.32
N ILE A 170 -10.69 19.75 9.01
CA ILE A 170 -12.03 19.52 8.45
C ILE A 170 -12.03 18.14 7.76
N PRO A 171 -12.72 17.13 8.31
CA PRO A 171 -12.89 15.85 7.65
C PRO A 171 -13.90 16.00 6.51
N LEU A 172 -13.46 15.74 5.28
CA LEU A 172 -14.31 15.80 4.10
C LEU A 172 -14.25 14.47 3.33
N PRO A 173 -15.39 13.88 2.96
CA PRO A 173 -15.40 12.72 2.09
C PRO A 173 -15.22 13.17 0.64
N LEU A 174 -14.07 12.84 0.05
CA LEU A 174 -13.78 13.14 -1.35
C LEU A 174 -13.70 11.83 -2.16
N PRO A 175 -14.17 11.82 -3.42
CA PRO A 175 -13.89 10.71 -4.34
C PRO A 175 -12.38 10.49 -4.41
N ALA A 176 -11.93 9.24 -4.19
CA ALA A 176 -10.52 8.89 -4.02
C ALA A 176 -9.63 9.42 -5.15
N PHE A 177 -10.13 9.47 -6.39
CA PHE A 177 -9.35 9.95 -7.52
C PHE A 177 -8.81 11.38 -7.32
N ILE A 178 -9.51 12.25 -6.58
CA ILE A 178 -9.10 13.64 -6.36
C ILE A 178 -7.86 13.71 -5.45
N PRO A 179 -7.92 13.33 -4.16
CA PRO A 179 -6.77 13.44 -3.27
C PRO A 179 -5.62 12.53 -3.73
N LEU A 180 -5.91 11.34 -4.28
CA LEU A 180 -4.87 10.43 -4.72
C LEU A 180 -4.16 10.90 -5.99
N ALA A 181 -4.86 11.45 -7.00
CA ALA A 181 -4.19 11.99 -8.18
C ALA A 181 -3.30 13.19 -7.83
N LEU A 182 -3.77 14.08 -6.95
CA LEU A 182 -2.97 15.21 -6.47
C LEU A 182 -1.73 14.74 -5.70
N TRP A 183 -1.88 13.76 -4.82
CA TRP A 183 -0.77 13.21 -4.04
C TRP A 183 0.23 12.46 -4.92
N ILE A 184 -0.23 11.63 -5.87
CA ILE A 184 0.63 10.93 -6.84
C ILE A 184 1.40 11.96 -7.67
N GLY A 185 0.70 12.95 -8.24
CA GLY A 185 1.33 14.03 -9.03
C GLY A 185 2.36 14.81 -8.22
N GLN A 186 2.10 15.06 -6.94
CA GLN A 186 3.07 15.67 -6.04
C GLN A 186 4.37 14.84 -5.93
N GLN A 187 4.30 13.50 -5.89
CA GLN A 187 5.52 12.67 -5.78
C GLN A 187 6.46 12.88 -6.98
N PHE A 188 5.89 12.90 -8.19
CA PHE A 188 6.66 13.16 -9.41
C PHE A 188 7.20 14.58 -9.47
N LEU A 189 6.40 15.57 -9.05
CA LEU A 189 6.85 16.96 -8.99
C LEU A 189 8.02 17.13 -8.02
N MET A 190 7.91 16.54 -6.82
CA MET A 190 8.94 16.64 -5.79
C MET A 190 10.23 15.95 -6.18
N LEU A 191 10.16 14.80 -6.85
CA LEU A 191 11.35 14.17 -7.44
C LEU A 191 12.08 15.10 -8.42
N ALA A 192 11.34 15.94 -9.18
CA ALA A 192 11.95 16.84 -10.15
C ALA A 192 12.57 18.11 -9.54
N ILE A 193 12.06 18.58 -8.38
CA ILE A 193 12.48 19.85 -7.76
C ILE A 193 13.34 19.68 -6.51
N GLU A 194 13.25 18.53 -5.84
CA GLU A 194 13.96 18.22 -4.59
C GLU A 194 14.41 16.75 -4.56
N PRO A 195 15.21 16.29 -5.55
CA PRO A 195 15.64 14.88 -5.63
C PRO A 195 16.49 14.43 -4.42
N ASP A 196 17.20 15.37 -3.79
CA ASP A 196 18.15 15.13 -2.68
C ASP A 196 17.54 15.40 -1.29
N GLY A 197 16.21 15.53 -1.20
CA GLY A 197 15.51 15.81 0.06
C GLY A 197 15.54 14.63 1.04
N ALA A 198 15.15 14.89 2.29
CA ALA A 198 15.07 13.85 3.33
C ALA A 198 14.02 12.76 3.05
N VAL A 199 13.07 13.03 2.15
CA VAL A 199 12.08 12.08 1.68
C VAL A 199 12.54 11.54 0.33
N SER A 200 12.65 10.22 0.21
CA SER A 200 12.96 9.60 -1.08
C SER A 200 11.75 9.60 -2.02
N TRP A 201 11.57 10.71 -2.76
CA TRP A 201 10.55 10.83 -3.80
C TRP A 201 10.73 9.80 -4.92
N ALA A 202 11.98 9.41 -5.20
CA ALA A 202 12.33 8.38 -6.17
C ALA A 202 11.79 7.01 -5.75
N ALA A 203 11.89 6.65 -4.47
CA ALA A 203 11.31 5.42 -3.96
C ALA A 203 9.77 5.41 -4.09
N HIS A 204 9.12 6.55 -3.83
CA HIS A 204 7.67 6.68 -4.02
C HIS A 204 7.29 6.51 -5.49
N VAL A 205 8.01 7.16 -6.41
CA VAL A 205 7.76 7.06 -7.85
C VAL A 205 7.98 5.63 -8.35
N GLY A 206 9.08 4.96 -7.96
CA GLY A 206 9.32 3.56 -8.29
C GLY A 206 8.21 2.63 -7.80
N GLY A 207 7.77 2.84 -6.56
CA GLY A 207 6.63 2.13 -5.97
C GLY A 207 5.32 2.37 -6.71
N ILE A 208 5.00 3.62 -7.07
CA ILE A 208 3.80 4.00 -7.84
C ILE A 208 3.80 3.30 -9.20
N LEU A 209 4.89 3.39 -9.95
CA LEU A 209 4.98 2.80 -11.28
C LEU A 209 4.83 1.28 -11.22
N ALA A 210 5.51 0.62 -10.28
CA ALA A 210 5.35 -0.81 -10.03
C ALA A 210 3.90 -1.15 -9.65
N GLY A 211 3.29 -0.39 -8.73
CA GLY A 211 1.92 -0.61 -8.28
C GLY A 211 0.89 -0.51 -9.41
N LEU A 212 1.00 0.50 -10.27
CA LEU A 212 0.14 0.70 -11.44
C LEU A 212 0.20 -0.48 -12.41
N VAL A 213 1.39 -1.06 -12.61
CA VAL A 213 1.58 -2.21 -13.51
C VAL A 213 1.12 -3.51 -12.84
N LEU A 214 1.61 -3.77 -11.63
CA LEU A 214 1.40 -5.04 -10.92
C LEU A 214 -0.06 -5.27 -10.54
N VAL A 215 -0.82 -4.22 -10.20
CA VAL A 215 -2.25 -4.37 -9.87
C VAL A 215 -3.05 -4.92 -11.06
N VAL A 216 -2.69 -4.53 -12.29
CA VAL A 216 -3.35 -5.01 -13.52
C VAL A 216 -3.10 -6.51 -13.71
N ILE A 217 -1.89 -6.95 -13.38
CA ILE A 217 -1.41 -8.33 -13.58
C ILE A 217 -1.90 -9.26 -12.46
N LEU A 218 -1.82 -8.84 -11.20
CA LEU A 218 -1.96 -9.71 -10.03
C LEU A 218 -3.37 -9.77 -9.45
N ARG A 219 -4.23 -8.79 -9.74
CA ARG A 219 -5.62 -8.77 -9.24
C ARG A 219 -6.39 -10.04 -9.59
N ARG A 220 -7.35 -10.41 -8.74
CA ARG A 220 -8.24 -11.56 -8.99
C ARG A 220 -9.01 -11.35 -10.30
N ARG A 221 -9.27 -12.46 -11.00
CA ARG A 221 -10.13 -12.46 -12.19
C ARG A 221 -11.53 -12.00 -11.78
N GLY A 222 -12.11 -11.05 -12.53
CA GLY A 222 -13.44 -10.51 -12.25
C GLY A 222 -13.48 -9.30 -11.31
N VAL A 223 -12.37 -8.93 -10.67
CA VAL A 223 -12.26 -7.61 -10.04
C VAL A 223 -12.13 -6.57 -11.17
N PRO A 224 -12.96 -5.52 -11.25
CA PRO A 224 -12.83 -4.47 -12.26
C PRO A 224 -11.81 -3.40 -11.87
N LEU A 225 -11.29 -2.65 -12.85
CA LEU A 225 -10.61 -1.38 -12.60
C LEU A 225 -11.62 -0.25 -12.78
N PHE A 226 -11.33 0.88 -12.17
CA PHE A 226 -12.05 2.13 -12.27
C PHE A 226 -13.51 2.06 -11.81
N ASP A 227 -13.80 1.21 -10.82
CA ASP A 227 -15.16 0.92 -10.34
C ASP A 227 -16.14 0.57 -11.48
N ARG A 228 -15.66 -0.07 -12.56
CA ARG A 228 -16.53 -0.50 -13.66
C ARG A 228 -17.37 -1.70 -13.21
N THR A 229 -18.70 -1.57 -13.22
CA THR A 229 -19.60 -2.71 -13.00
C THR A 229 -19.49 -3.70 -14.16
N ILE A 230 -19.14 -4.96 -13.87
CA ILE A 230 -19.21 -6.02 -14.89
C ILE A 230 -20.68 -6.35 -15.12
N VAL A 231 -21.25 -5.83 -16.20
CA VAL A 231 -22.57 -6.25 -16.68
C VAL A 231 -22.35 -7.49 -17.55
N THR A 232 -22.58 -8.68 -17.01
CA THR A 232 -22.69 -9.87 -17.86
C THR A 232 -23.92 -9.69 -18.75
N PRO A 233 -23.80 -9.76 -20.10
CA PRO A 233 -24.98 -9.70 -20.95
C PRO A 233 -25.94 -10.80 -20.50
N ARG A 234 -27.22 -10.45 -20.26
CA ARG A 234 -28.26 -11.46 -20.02
C ARG A 234 -28.21 -12.40 -21.22
N SER A 235 -27.81 -13.65 -21.01
CA SER A 235 -28.04 -14.68 -22.03
C SER A 235 -29.53 -14.63 -22.34
N VAL A 236 -29.87 -14.44 -23.61
CA VAL A 236 -31.25 -14.56 -24.07
C VAL A 236 -31.62 -16.01 -23.83
N ARG A 237 -32.31 -16.30 -22.72
CA ARG A 237 -33.07 -17.54 -22.62
C ARG A 237 -34.11 -17.43 -23.71
N HIS A 238 -34.02 -18.29 -24.73
CA HIS A 238 -35.16 -18.54 -25.59
C HIS A 238 -36.28 -19.03 -24.69
N VAL A 239 -37.22 -18.15 -24.38
CA VAL A 239 -38.47 -18.52 -23.73
C VAL A 239 -39.26 -19.22 -24.83
N GLU A 240 -39.23 -20.56 -24.84
CA GLU A 240 -40.36 -21.28 -25.40
C GLU A 240 -41.57 -20.88 -24.56
N ALA A 241 -42.53 -20.22 -25.20
CA ALA A 241 -43.75 -19.78 -24.59
C ALA A 241 -44.58 -21.01 -24.18
N ALA A 242 -44.38 -21.48 -22.95
CA ALA A 242 -45.33 -22.33 -22.26
C ALA A 242 -46.06 -21.47 -21.24
N ALA A 243 -47.33 -21.19 -21.55
CA ALA A 243 -48.28 -20.62 -20.62
C ALA A 243 -48.46 -21.56 -19.42
N ASP A 244 -48.37 -21.04 -18.20
CA ASP A 244 -49.47 -21.24 -17.25
C ASP A 244 -49.43 -20.29 -16.04
N ILE A 245 -50.63 -19.98 -15.58
CA ILE A 245 -51.01 -18.98 -14.59
C ILE A 245 -51.00 -19.64 -13.20
N THR A 246 -50.50 -18.97 -12.15
CA THR A 246 -51.16 -18.70 -10.84
C THR A 246 -50.21 -18.54 -9.63
N ALA A 247 -50.58 -17.58 -8.78
CA ALA A 247 -50.37 -17.44 -7.32
C ALA A 247 -49.07 -16.82 -6.75
N ALA A 248 -49.29 -15.75 -5.97
CA ALA A 248 -48.37 -15.02 -5.09
C ALA A 248 -48.52 -15.49 -3.61
N PRO A 249 -47.92 -14.81 -2.61
CA PRO A 249 -46.50 -14.73 -2.28
C PRO A 249 -46.21 -15.34 -0.88
N ALA A 250 -44.98 -15.80 -0.63
CA ALA A 250 -44.55 -16.22 0.71
C ALA A 250 -43.50 -15.25 1.29
N SER A 251 -43.80 -14.77 2.49
CA SER A 251 -43.01 -13.95 3.38
C SER A 251 -41.79 -14.69 3.97
N GLY A 252 -40.69 -13.96 4.19
CA GLY A 252 -39.69 -14.34 5.20
C GLY A 252 -38.26 -13.93 4.85
N GLU A 253 -37.71 -12.95 5.56
CA GLU A 253 -36.63 -13.14 6.54
C GLU A 253 -35.95 -11.80 6.89
N SER A 254 -35.87 -11.50 8.18
CA SER A 254 -35.17 -10.35 8.73
C SER A 254 -33.66 -10.63 8.78
N VAL A 255 -32.89 -9.78 8.10
CA VAL A 255 -31.43 -9.78 8.19
C VAL A 255 -31.04 -9.28 9.59
N ARG A 256 -30.45 -10.15 10.41
CA ARG A 256 -29.84 -9.78 11.69
C ARG A 256 -28.56 -8.97 11.42
N SER A 257 -28.47 -7.80 12.03
CA SER A 257 -27.25 -6.97 12.05
C SER A 257 -26.16 -7.62 12.90
N SER A 258 -24.92 -7.56 12.39
CA SER A 258 -23.70 -7.88 13.14
C SER A 258 -23.45 -6.82 14.24
N PRO A 259 -22.89 -7.20 15.42
CA PRO A 259 -22.64 -6.26 16.53
C PRO A 259 -21.65 -5.12 16.21
N TRP A 260 -21.00 -5.15 15.04
CA TRP A 260 -19.86 -4.29 14.70
C TRP A 260 -20.15 -3.24 13.62
N GLY A 261 -21.42 -2.91 13.36
CA GLY A 261 -21.77 -1.63 12.70
C GLY A 261 -21.27 -1.44 11.27
N ARG A 262 -21.06 -2.51 10.49
CA ARG A 262 -20.90 -2.42 9.03
C ARG A 262 -21.84 -3.40 8.32
N PRO A 263 -22.56 -2.99 7.27
CA PRO A 263 -23.37 -3.93 6.47
C PRO A 263 -22.45 -4.91 5.74
N SER A 264 -22.80 -6.20 5.79
CA SER A 264 -22.25 -7.26 4.93
C SER A 264 -22.62 -7.05 3.47
#